data_AF-A0A918FXF7-F1
#
_entry.id   AF-A0A918FXF7-F1
#
_cell.length_a   1.000
_cell.length_b   1.000
_cell.length_c   1.000
_cell.angle_alpha   90.00
_cell.angle_beta   90.00
_cell.angle_gamma   90.00
#
_symmetry.space_group_name_H-M   'P 1'
#
loop_
_entity.id
_entity.type
_entity.pdbx_description
1 polymer ?
#
loop_
_entity_poly.entity_id
_entity_poly.type
_entity_poly.pdbx_seq_one_letter_code
_entity_poly.pdbx_strand_id
1 'polypeptide(L)'
;MGGRATGPTVVSEPSQVRLTSVSTCATVSRDLDEPLSGTAATATTWLLLEQPGPWGARALVSSHLEPSLGRALEAAAEGTGVRVALIRRPGRHADFGAPALRQVYAAHTVPGRVWLHGATTHDPRRLLDLDFAALGRGDHRTFDDALCGRPHTGDPLALVCTNGRRDRCCALLGRPLASRLAVAGVRGAWEVTHLGGHRFSPTLLVLPHGYAYGRVEAHTVTEVLHGVQEGRVVLQGCRGRSAWERPGQAAELAVRTATGEDAAEALSVVRTAGDAPRWEVTVAHADGRHWEVVVDQGVSSPPRPESCGTSVLGTPGRMDVVAVRELTGAASRG
;
A
#
# COMPACT_ATOMS: atom_id res chain seq x y z
N MET A 1 48.45 54.21 28.84
CA MET A 1 47.53 53.59 29.80
C MET A 1 46.10 53.89 29.35
N GLY A 2 45.25 52.87 29.25
CA GLY A 2 43.85 53.01 28.83
C GLY A 2 43.44 51.92 27.86
N GLY A 3 43.11 50.74 28.38
CA GLY A 3 42.77 49.54 27.62
C GLY A 3 41.37 49.58 27.00
N ARG A 4 41.21 48.89 25.88
CA ARG A 4 39.92 48.41 25.37
C ARG A 4 39.89 46.90 25.55
N ALA A 5 38.99 46.43 26.42
CA ALA A 5 38.69 45.01 26.58
C ALA A 5 37.85 44.53 25.40
N THR A 6 38.37 43.58 24.63
CA THR A 6 37.61 42.79 23.66
C THR A 6 37.01 41.59 24.39
N GLY A 7 35.68 41.57 24.53
CA GLY A 7 34.94 40.47 25.15
C GLY A 7 35.01 39.17 24.32
N PRO A 8 34.75 38.01 24.94
CA PRO A 8 34.88 36.72 24.28
C PRO A 8 33.74 36.52 23.27
N THR A 9 34.12 36.07 22.08
CA THR A 9 33.20 35.63 21.02
C THR A 9 32.58 34.31 21.45
N VAL A 10 31.29 34.33 21.80
CA VAL A 10 30.52 33.12 22.10
C VAL A 10 30.27 32.39 20.78
N VAL A 11 30.94 31.25 20.61
CA VAL A 11 30.64 30.29 19.55
C VAL A 11 29.34 29.59 19.93
N SER A 12 28.26 29.91 19.23
CA SER A 12 26.96 29.26 19.38
C SER A 12 26.99 27.87 18.77
N GLU A 13 26.98 26.83 19.61
CA GLU A 13 26.70 25.46 19.21
C GLU A 13 25.29 25.36 18.58
N PRO A 14 25.07 24.49 17.58
CA PRO A 14 23.78 24.31 16.97
C PRO A 14 22.79 23.77 18.00
N SER A 15 21.68 24.50 18.17
CA SER A 15 20.63 24.15 19.10
C SER A 15 20.07 22.76 18.76
N GLN A 16 20.15 21.84 19.73
CA GLN A 16 19.43 20.58 19.65
C GLN A 16 17.94 20.88 19.73
N VAL A 17 17.24 20.78 18.60
CA VAL A 17 15.77 20.85 18.55
C VAL A 17 15.22 19.66 19.34
N ARG A 18 14.90 19.87 20.62
CA ARG A 18 14.10 18.93 21.41
C ARG A 18 12.64 19.13 21.03
N LEU A 19 12.04 18.12 20.38
CA LEU A 19 10.61 18.05 20.07
C LEU A 19 9.79 18.10 21.37
N THR A 20 9.20 19.26 21.68
CA THR A 20 8.21 19.43 22.75
C THR A 20 6.85 18.92 22.27
N SER A 21 6.56 17.64 22.54
CA SER A 21 5.24 16.98 22.50
C SER A 21 4.45 16.93 21.17
N VAL A 22 4.16 15.71 20.72
CA VAL A 22 3.00 15.28 19.89
C VAL A 22 2.94 15.58 18.37
N SER A 23 4.05 15.78 17.64
CA SER A 23 3.95 15.61 16.17
C SER A 23 3.92 14.13 15.78
N THR A 24 2.95 13.72 14.97
CA THR A 24 2.84 12.33 14.48
C THR A 24 3.63 12.15 13.19
N CYS A 25 4.11 10.94 12.88
CA CYS A 25 4.87 10.71 11.63
C CYS A 25 4.07 11.12 10.39
N ALA A 26 2.74 10.93 10.40
CA ALA A 26 1.87 11.37 9.31
C ALA A 26 1.73 12.89 9.19
N THR A 27 1.73 13.61 10.33
CA THR A 27 1.75 15.08 10.33
C THR A 27 3.06 15.57 9.74
N VAL A 28 4.21 15.09 10.24
CA VAL A 28 5.53 15.50 9.73
C VAL A 28 5.69 15.19 8.25
N SER A 29 5.28 14.00 7.80
CA SER A 29 5.35 13.63 6.39
C SER A 29 4.55 14.58 5.50
N ARG A 30 3.34 14.97 5.93
CA ARG A 30 2.49 15.94 5.22
C ARG A 30 3.11 17.34 5.20
N ASP A 31 3.60 17.81 6.34
CA ASP A 31 4.19 19.15 6.47
C ASP A 31 5.46 19.30 5.61
N LEU A 32 6.18 18.20 5.39
CA LEU A 32 7.37 18.15 4.54
C LEU A 32 7.08 17.73 3.09
N ASP A 33 5.81 17.71 2.69
CA ASP A 33 5.32 17.27 1.38
C ASP A 33 6.03 16.02 0.83
N GLU A 34 6.16 15.00 1.68
CA GLU A 34 6.94 13.83 1.31
C GLU A 34 6.28 13.10 0.12
N PRO A 35 7.02 12.75 -0.95
CA PRO A 35 6.46 12.08 -2.12
C PRO A 35 5.81 10.73 -1.80
N LEU A 36 4.64 10.49 -2.38
CA LEU A 36 3.88 9.24 -2.22
C LEU A 36 4.26 8.15 -3.22
N SER A 37 4.66 8.54 -4.43
CA SER A 37 4.92 7.63 -5.54
C SER A 37 6.03 6.63 -5.20
N GLY A 38 5.84 5.35 -5.53
CA GLY A 38 6.82 4.30 -5.27
C GLY A 38 6.92 3.90 -3.80
N THR A 39 5.86 4.11 -3.01
CA THR A 39 5.82 3.76 -1.58
C THR A 39 4.79 2.71 -1.23
N ALA A 40 3.99 2.23 -2.18
CA ALA A 40 3.08 1.12 -1.94
C ALA A 40 3.90 -0.13 -1.60
N ALA A 41 3.36 -0.96 -0.72
CA ALA A 41 4.02 -2.22 -0.41
C ALA A 41 3.71 -3.26 -1.50
N THR A 42 4.72 -4.03 -1.87
CA THR A 42 4.66 -4.96 -3.01
C THR A 42 3.89 -6.24 -2.65
N ALA A 43 2.97 -6.63 -3.54
CA ALA A 43 2.23 -7.88 -3.55
C ALA A 43 1.53 -8.03 -4.92
N THR A 44 1.71 -9.15 -5.60
CA THR A 44 0.95 -9.45 -6.83
C THR A 44 -0.42 -10.03 -6.51
N THR A 45 -0.56 -10.70 -5.37
CA THR A 45 -1.83 -11.28 -4.92
C THR A 45 -2.08 -10.95 -3.45
N TRP A 46 -3.31 -10.54 -3.12
CA TRP A 46 -3.75 -10.29 -1.74
C TRP A 46 -4.67 -11.41 -1.27
N LEU A 47 -4.38 -11.98 -0.10
CA LEU A 47 -5.23 -12.94 0.59
C LEU A 47 -5.75 -12.30 1.88
N LEU A 48 -7.04 -12.01 1.94
CA LEU A 48 -7.68 -11.31 3.05
C LEU A 48 -8.49 -12.29 3.89
N LEU A 49 -8.23 -12.33 5.19
CA LEU A 49 -8.98 -13.15 6.14
C LEU A 49 -9.69 -12.25 7.15
N GLU A 50 -11.00 -12.42 7.30
CA GLU A 50 -11.74 -11.76 8.37
C GLU A 50 -11.31 -12.28 9.74
N GLN A 51 -10.72 -11.39 10.54
CA GLN A 51 -10.33 -11.64 11.92
C GLN A 51 -10.69 -10.43 12.78
N PRO A 52 -11.90 -10.43 13.36
CA PRO A 52 -12.36 -9.43 14.32
C PRO A 52 -11.50 -9.40 15.59
N GLY A 53 -11.80 -8.43 16.43
CA GLY A 53 -11.07 -8.19 17.67
C GLY A 53 -9.81 -7.34 17.49
N PRO A 54 -8.99 -7.18 18.53
CA PRO A 54 -7.79 -6.37 18.49
C PRO A 54 -6.69 -7.01 17.62
N TRP A 55 -5.87 -6.15 17.02
CA TRP A 55 -4.64 -6.55 16.32
C TRP A 55 -3.42 -5.95 17.02
N GLY A 56 -2.38 -6.76 17.19
CA GLY A 56 -1.05 -6.38 17.62
C GLY A 56 -0.18 -5.87 16.46
N ALA A 57 1.09 -5.58 16.76
CA ALA A 57 2.04 -5.04 15.79
C ALA A 57 2.35 -6.02 14.63
N ARG A 58 2.31 -7.33 14.91
CA ARG A 58 2.37 -8.43 13.92
C ARG A 58 1.04 -9.18 13.94
N ALA A 59 0.06 -8.69 13.19
CA ALA A 59 -1.34 -9.06 13.38
C ALA A 59 -1.64 -10.56 13.17
N LEU A 60 -0.97 -11.24 12.24
CA LEU A 60 -1.17 -12.67 11.99
C LEU A 60 -0.86 -13.55 13.21
N VAL A 61 0.10 -13.15 14.03
CA VAL A 61 0.52 -13.89 15.24
C VAL A 61 0.15 -13.19 16.54
N SER A 62 -0.49 -12.03 16.45
CA SER A 62 -0.88 -11.18 17.58
C SER A 62 -2.29 -10.65 17.33
N SER A 63 -3.25 -11.56 17.21
CA SER A 63 -4.68 -11.30 17.15
C SER A 63 -5.40 -12.50 17.79
N HIS A 64 -6.72 -12.63 17.62
CA HIS A 64 -7.43 -13.85 17.98
C HIS A 64 -7.27 -14.98 16.96
N LEU A 65 -6.44 -14.78 15.92
CA LEU A 65 -5.97 -15.88 15.09
C LEU A 65 -4.94 -16.71 15.88
N GLU A 66 -5.02 -18.04 15.75
CA GLU A 66 -4.08 -18.95 16.40
C GLU A 66 -2.64 -18.67 15.91
N PRO A 67 -1.67 -18.39 16.80
CA PRO A 67 -0.35 -17.92 16.38
C PRO A 67 0.44 -18.89 15.50
N SER A 68 0.24 -20.21 15.63
CA SER A 68 0.90 -21.21 14.78
C SER A 68 0.34 -21.19 13.36
N LEU A 69 -0.98 -21.07 13.19
CA LEU A 69 -1.62 -20.80 11.90
C LEU A 69 -1.12 -19.49 11.27
N GLY A 70 -1.02 -18.41 12.05
CA GLY A 70 -0.46 -17.15 11.57
C GLY A 70 0.95 -17.30 11.00
N ARG A 71 1.83 -18.02 11.71
CA ARG A 71 3.20 -18.32 11.24
C ARG A 71 3.21 -19.22 10.01
N ALA A 72 2.33 -20.22 9.95
CA ALA A 72 2.23 -21.12 8.80
C ALA A 72 1.79 -20.35 7.54
N LEU A 73 0.86 -19.41 7.66
CA LEU A 73 0.44 -18.54 6.56
C LEU A 73 1.55 -17.59 6.11
N GLU A 74 2.32 -17.02 7.05
CA GLU A 74 3.51 -16.21 6.71
C GLU A 74 4.52 -17.05 5.92
N ALA A 75 4.82 -18.28 6.39
CA ALA A 75 5.76 -19.18 5.73
C ALA A 75 5.29 -19.65 4.35
N ALA A 76 3.99 -19.95 4.19
CA ALA A 76 3.43 -20.40 2.92
C ALA A 76 3.43 -19.28 1.85
N ALA A 77 3.30 -18.03 2.28
CA ALA A 77 3.26 -16.87 1.39
C ALA A 77 4.66 -16.38 0.96
N GLU A 78 5.71 -16.71 1.71
CA GLU A 78 7.08 -16.24 1.46
C GLU A 78 7.54 -16.56 0.03
N GLY A 79 8.05 -15.54 -0.69
CA GLY A 79 8.55 -15.69 -2.06
C GLY A 79 7.50 -15.97 -3.14
N THR A 80 6.21 -16.06 -2.80
CA THR A 80 5.14 -16.36 -3.77
C THR A 80 4.52 -15.13 -4.42
N GLY A 81 4.73 -13.94 -3.85
CA GLY A 81 4.02 -12.70 -4.23
C GLY A 81 2.62 -12.57 -3.63
N VAL A 82 2.15 -13.59 -2.89
CA VAL A 82 0.94 -13.50 -2.06
C VAL A 82 1.25 -12.72 -0.78
N ARG A 83 0.37 -11.79 -0.43
CA ARG A 83 0.41 -11.12 0.87
C ARG A 83 -0.87 -11.37 1.65
N VAL A 84 -0.71 -11.97 2.82
CA VAL A 84 -1.82 -12.24 3.74
C VAL A 84 -2.08 -11.01 4.62
N ALA A 85 -3.33 -10.58 4.71
CA ALA A 85 -3.76 -9.50 5.59
C ALA A 85 -5.05 -9.86 6.31
N LEU A 86 -5.17 -9.42 7.56
CA LEU A 86 -6.44 -9.57 8.28
C LEU A 86 -7.34 -8.36 8.03
N ILE A 87 -8.63 -8.61 7.89
CA ILE A 87 -9.68 -7.62 7.72
C ILE A 87 -10.74 -7.74 8.80
N ARG A 88 -11.51 -6.67 9.02
CA ARG A 88 -12.74 -6.70 9.83
C ARG A 88 -13.68 -5.56 9.40
N ARG A 89 -14.97 -5.70 9.66
CA ARG A 89 -15.94 -4.65 9.34
C ARG A 89 -15.65 -3.37 10.12
N PRO A 90 -15.82 -2.15 9.56
CA PRO A 90 -15.67 -0.94 10.34
C PRO A 90 -16.67 -0.89 11.51
N GLY A 91 -16.22 -0.45 12.69
CA GLY A 91 -17.11 -0.27 13.83
C GLY A 91 -16.48 -0.59 15.18
N ARG A 92 -17.33 -0.87 16.17
CA ARG A 92 -16.88 -1.26 17.52
C ARG A 92 -16.46 -2.72 17.52
N HIS A 93 -15.20 -2.96 17.83
CA HIS A 93 -14.60 -4.29 17.97
C HIS A 93 -14.55 -4.69 19.45
N ALA A 94 -15.71 -4.80 20.07
CA ALA A 94 -15.79 -5.39 21.40
C ALA A 94 -15.33 -6.87 21.31
N ASP A 95 -14.69 -7.33 22.39
CA ASP A 95 -14.06 -8.64 22.44
C ASP A 95 -15.13 -9.72 22.65
N PHE A 96 -15.85 -10.03 21.56
CA PHE A 96 -16.88 -11.08 21.54
C PHE A 96 -16.32 -12.46 21.17
N GLY A 97 -14.98 -12.63 21.19
CA GLY A 97 -14.32 -13.84 20.71
C GLY A 97 -14.23 -13.92 19.18
N ALA A 98 -13.94 -15.13 18.68
CA ALA A 98 -13.71 -15.36 17.26
C ALA A 98 -15.04 -15.60 16.51
N PRO A 99 -15.22 -15.06 15.28
CA PRO A 99 -16.47 -15.22 14.54
C PRO A 99 -16.68 -16.68 14.15
N ALA A 100 -17.95 -17.11 14.16
CA ALA A 100 -18.32 -18.45 13.71
C ALA A 100 -18.05 -18.64 12.21
N LEU A 101 -18.26 -17.60 11.39
CA LEU A 101 -18.04 -17.58 9.95
C LEU A 101 -17.15 -16.39 9.58
N ARG A 102 -16.15 -16.59 8.74
CA ARG A 102 -15.21 -15.55 8.29
C ARG A 102 -15.34 -15.32 6.80
N GLN A 103 -15.39 -14.07 6.38
CA GLN A 103 -15.14 -13.71 4.98
C GLN A 103 -13.67 -13.94 4.62
N VAL A 104 -13.44 -14.46 3.42
CA VAL A 104 -12.12 -14.57 2.81
C VAL A 104 -12.18 -13.98 1.41
N TYR A 105 -11.18 -13.18 1.03
CA TYR A 105 -11.02 -12.72 -0.34
C TYR A 105 -9.63 -13.05 -0.86
N ALA A 106 -9.53 -13.36 -2.15
CA ALA A 106 -8.26 -13.41 -2.86
C ALA A 106 -8.34 -12.47 -4.07
N ALA A 107 -7.28 -11.71 -4.34
CA ALA A 107 -7.23 -10.82 -5.49
C ALA A 107 -5.84 -10.75 -6.12
N HIS A 108 -5.74 -11.07 -7.41
CA HIS A 108 -4.53 -10.83 -8.20
C HIS A 108 -4.60 -9.48 -8.88
N THR A 109 -3.50 -8.72 -8.85
CA THR A 109 -3.49 -7.28 -9.20
C THR A 109 -2.64 -6.95 -10.43
N VAL A 110 -1.97 -7.94 -11.03
CA VAL A 110 -1.16 -7.75 -12.24
C VAL A 110 -2.08 -7.48 -13.44
N PRO A 111 -1.89 -6.40 -14.22
CA PRO A 111 -2.72 -6.09 -15.40
C PRO A 111 -2.85 -7.27 -16.37
N GLY A 112 -4.05 -7.44 -16.94
CA GLY A 112 -4.35 -8.54 -17.86
C GLY A 112 -4.61 -9.89 -17.19
N ARG A 113 -4.44 -9.97 -15.87
CA ARG A 113 -4.81 -11.13 -15.03
C ARG A 113 -5.54 -10.70 -13.76
N VAL A 114 -6.12 -9.49 -13.74
CA VAL A 114 -6.80 -8.98 -12.55
C VAL A 114 -8.06 -9.79 -12.27
N TRP A 115 -8.22 -10.23 -11.02
CA TRP A 115 -9.45 -10.87 -10.54
C TRP A 115 -9.61 -10.66 -9.03
N LEU A 116 -10.84 -10.79 -8.54
CA LEU A 116 -11.18 -10.80 -7.12
C LEU A 116 -12.20 -11.91 -6.88
N HIS A 117 -11.86 -12.84 -5.99
CA HIS A 117 -12.71 -13.95 -5.59
C HIS A 117 -13.04 -13.83 -4.10
N GLY A 118 -14.25 -14.26 -3.73
CA GLY A 118 -14.75 -14.28 -2.36
C GLY A 118 -15.17 -15.69 -1.94
N ALA A 119 -14.96 -16.00 -0.66
CA ALA A 119 -15.39 -17.23 -0.03
C ALA A 119 -15.75 -16.98 1.44
N THR A 120 -16.28 -18.00 2.11
CA THR A 120 -16.49 -17.98 3.56
C THR A 120 -15.93 -19.26 4.18
N THR A 121 -15.42 -19.17 5.40
CA THR A 121 -14.93 -20.35 6.12
C THR A 121 -15.24 -20.30 7.61
N HIS A 122 -15.56 -21.46 8.18
CA HIS A 122 -15.63 -21.66 9.62
C HIS A 122 -14.26 -21.98 10.22
N ASP A 123 -13.37 -22.60 9.43
CA ASP A 123 -12.02 -22.98 9.84
C ASP A 123 -10.98 -22.24 8.99
N PRO A 124 -10.24 -21.26 9.54
CA PRO A 124 -9.20 -20.57 8.81
C PRO A 124 -8.01 -21.48 8.47
N ARG A 125 -7.86 -22.68 9.04
CA ARG A 125 -6.78 -23.61 8.65
C ARG A 125 -6.87 -24.07 7.21
N ARG A 126 -8.06 -24.07 6.61
CA ARG A 126 -8.26 -24.39 5.18
C ARG A 126 -7.47 -23.47 4.23
N LEU A 127 -7.06 -22.29 4.69
CA LEU A 127 -6.17 -21.41 3.91
C LEU A 127 -4.82 -22.05 3.62
N LEU A 128 -4.37 -23.01 4.42
CA LEU A 128 -3.12 -23.75 4.20
C LEU A 128 -3.24 -24.84 3.12
N ASP A 129 -4.46 -25.14 2.67
CA ASP A 129 -4.71 -26.07 1.55
C ASP A 129 -4.50 -25.39 0.19
N LEU A 130 -4.27 -24.07 0.18
CA LEU A 130 -3.99 -23.30 -1.03
C LEU A 130 -2.57 -23.55 -1.54
N ASP A 131 -2.42 -23.66 -2.86
CA ASP A 131 -1.13 -23.50 -3.52
C ASP A 131 -0.83 -21.99 -3.64
N PHE A 132 -0.10 -21.46 -2.66
CA PHE A 132 0.29 -20.04 -2.64
C PHE A 132 1.14 -19.64 -3.85
N ALA A 133 1.95 -20.56 -4.40
CA ALA A 133 2.75 -20.26 -5.58
C ALA A 133 1.87 -20.12 -6.83
N ALA A 134 0.88 -21.00 -7.00
CA ALA A 134 -0.12 -20.86 -8.08
C ALA A 134 -0.98 -19.60 -7.91
N LEU A 135 -1.45 -19.34 -6.68
CA LEU A 135 -2.22 -18.15 -6.35
C LEU A 135 -1.44 -16.85 -6.63
N GLY A 136 -0.14 -16.84 -6.30
CA GLY A 136 0.79 -15.74 -6.57
C GLY A 136 1.03 -15.47 -8.05
N ARG A 137 0.97 -16.52 -8.89
CA ARG A 137 1.01 -16.43 -10.37
C ARG A 137 -0.35 -16.06 -10.98
N GLY A 138 -1.39 -15.90 -10.17
CA GLY A 138 -2.72 -15.49 -10.62
C GLY A 138 -3.67 -16.64 -10.94
N ASP A 139 -3.39 -17.87 -10.51
CA ASP A 139 -4.33 -18.98 -10.63
C ASP A 139 -5.33 -18.97 -9.45
N HIS A 140 -6.57 -18.54 -9.72
CA HIS A 140 -7.63 -18.50 -8.71
C HIS A 140 -8.21 -19.89 -8.38
N ARG A 141 -7.96 -20.91 -9.21
CA ARG A 141 -8.61 -22.23 -9.05
C ARG A 141 -8.26 -22.89 -7.73
N THR A 142 -7.02 -22.73 -7.24
CA THR A 142 -6.65 -23.24 -5.91
C THR A 142 -7.51 -22.63 -4.79
N PHE A 143 -7.87 -21.34 -4.90
CA PHE A 143 -8.78 -20.69 -3.97
C PHE A 143 -10.21 -21.22 -4.11
N ASP A 144 -10.67 -21.38 -5.35
CA ASP A 144 -12.02 -21.86 -5.63
C ASP A 144 -12.22 -23.32 -5.18
N ASP A 145 -11.24 -24.18 -5.40
CA ASP A 145 -11.28 -25.59 -5.03
C ASP A 145 -11.17 -25.76 -3.51
N ALA A 146 -10.22 -25.07 -2.87
CA ALA A 146 -9.97 -25.23 -1.44
C ALA A 146 -11.03 -24.58 -0.56
N LEU A 147 -11.69 -23.50 -1.00
CA LEU A 147 -12.63 -22.72 -0.17
C LEU A 147 -14.03 -22.58 -0.78
N CYS A 148 -14.32 -23.26 -1.89
CA CYS A 148 -15.55 -23.05 -2.67
C CYS A 148 -15.69 -21.58 -3.11
N GLY A 149 -14.56 -20.94 -3.44
CA GLY A 149 -14.50 -19.56 -3.90
C GLY A 149 -15.29 -19.32 -5.18
N ARG A 150 -15.69 -18.06 -5.37
CA ARG A 150 -16.40 -17.57 -6.55
C ARG A 150 -15.91 -16.17 -6.91
N PRO A 151 -15.99 -15.77 -8.20
CA PRO A 151 -15.79 -14.38 -8.58
C PRO A 151 -16.66 -13.45 -7.73
N HIS A 152 -16.05 -12.40 -7.16
CA HIS A 152 -16.75 -11.42 -6.36
C HIS A 152 -17.56 -10.48 -7.25
N THR A 153 -18.88 -10.47 -7.05
CA THR A 153 -19.81 -9.64 -7.83
C THR A 153 -20.29 -8.41 -7.07
N GLY A 154 -19.72 -8.13 -5.89
CA GLY A 154 -20.07 -6.97 -5.08
C GLY A 154 -19.26 -5.73 -5.43
N ASP A 155 -19.42 -4.68 -4.61
CA ASP A 155 -18.65 -3.44 -4.76
C ASP A 155 -17.14 -3.69 -4.62
N PRO A 156 -16.29 -2.83 -5.23
CA PRO A 156 -14.85 -2.86 -5.00
C PRO A 156 -14.50 -2.77 -3.52
N LEU A 157 -13.39 -3.40 -3.12
CA LEU A 157 -12.98 -3.43 -1.71
C LEU A 157 -12.10 -2.23 -1.39
N ALA A 158 -12.54 -1.38 -0.45
CA ALA A 158 -11.75 -0.30 0.13
C ALA A 158 -11.15 -0.76 1.47
N LEU A 159 -9.87 -1.08 1.48
CA LEU A 159 -9.16 -1.60 2.66
C LEU A 159 -8.43 -0.46 3.39
N VAL A 160 -9.00 0.04 4.48
CA VAL A 160 -8.44 1.14 5.27
C VAL A 160 -7.58 0.60 6.39
N CYS A 161 -6.30 0.95 6.42
CA CYS A 161 -5.40 0.46 7.45
C CYS A 161 -5.70 1.08 8.83
N THR A 162 -6.04 0.26 9.83
CA THR A 162 -6.40 0.73 11.18
C THR A 162 -5.55 0.13 12.32
N ASN A 163 -4.44 -0.54 11.98
CA ASN A 163 -3.58 -1.22 12.97
C ASN A 163 -2.74 -0.23 13.81
N GLY A 164 -3.37 0.29 14.87
CA GLY A 164 -2.76 1.20 15.84
C GLY A 164 -1.61 0.64 16.66
N ARG A 165 -1.52 -0.69 16.80
CA ARG A 165 -0.41 -1.35 17.49
C ARG A 165 0.85 -1.42 16.63
N ARG A 166 0.70 -1.38 15.30
CA ARG A 166 1.84 -1.23 14.38
C ARG A 166 2.29 0.23 14.30
N ASP A 167 1.35 1.16 14.14
CA ASP A 167 1.63 2.59 14.21
C ASP A 167 0.38 3.37 14.61
N ARG A 168 0.55 4.35 15.51
CA ARG A 168 -0.54 5.17 16.06
C ARG A 168 -1.29 5.95 14.97
N CYS A 169 -0.64 6.44 13.92
CA CYS A 169 -1.28 7.16 12.81
C CYS A 169 -2.30 6.30 12.07
N CYS A 170 -2.11 4.98 11.98
CA CYS A 170 -3.10 4.09 11.37
C CYS A 170 -4.40 4.07 12.18
N ALA A 171 -4.33 4.04 13.51
CA ALA A 171 -5.54 4.11 14.33
C ALA A 171 -6.15 5.51 14.36
N LEU A 172 -5.34 6.55 14.55
CA LEU A 172 -5.83 7.92 14.70
C LEU A 172 -6.50 8.46 13.44
N LEU A 173 -5.99 8.12 12.26
CA LEU A 173 -6.48 8.67 10.99
C LEU A 173 -7.28 7.63 10.18
N GLY A 174 -6.91 6.36 10.23
CA GLY A 174 -7.59 5.30 9.48
C GLY A 174 -8.96 4.91 10.06
N ARG A 175 -9.11 4.81 11.38
CA ARG A 175 -10.40 4.42 11.99
C ARG A 175 -11.52 5.44 11.73
N PRO A 176 -11.29 6.76 11.86
CA PRO A 176 -12.30 7.74 11.48
C PRO A 176 -12.69 7.64 10.01
N LEU A 177 -11.74 7.41 9.10
CA LEU A 177 -12.04 7.20 7.68
C LEU A 177 -12.90 5.96 7.46
N ALA A 178 -12.52 4.81 8.00
CA ALA A 178 -13.28 3.57 7.88
C ALA A 178 -14.72 3.71 8.44
N SER A 179 -14.86 4.38 9.58
CA SER A 179 -16.17 4.69 10.19
C SER A 179 -17.02 5.56 9.27
N ARG A 180 -16.45 6.62 8.68
CA ARG A 180 -17.15 7.51 7.73
C ARG A 180 -17.63 6.76 6.49
N LEU A 181 -16.80 5.86 5.93
CA LEU A 181 -17.19 5.04 4.79
C LEU A 181 -18.35 4.10 5.12
N ALA A 182 -18.33 3.49 6.31
CA ALA A 182 -19.44 2.66 6.78
C ALA A 182 -20.73 3.46 6.98
N VAL A 183 -20.66 4.65 7.58
CA VAL A 183 -21.81 5.56 7.72
C VAL A 183 -22.35 6.01 6.37
N ALA A 184 -21.47 6.22 5.39
CA ALA A 184 -21.85 6.55 4.01
C ALA A 184 -22.39 5.35 3.20
N GLY A 185 -22.51 4.16 3.81
CA GLY A 185 -23.08 2.98 3.16
C GLY A 185 -22.15 2.25 2.20
N VAL A 186 -20.83 2.50 2.25
CA VAL A 186 -19.85 1.81 1.39
C VAL A 186 -19.70 0.34 1.83
N ARG A 187 -20.42 -0.58 1.17
CA ARG A 187 -20.48 -2.00 1.56
C ARG A 187 -19.13 -2.73 1.43
N GLY A 188 -18.31 -2.30 0.49
CA GLY A 188 -16.95 -2.80 0.25
C GLY A 188 -15.89 -2.24 1.22
N ALA A 189 -16.26 -1.39 2.19
CA ALA A 189 -15.31 -0.85 3.15
C ALA A 189 -14.93 -1.88 4.21
N TRP A 190 -13.62 -2.06 4.40
CA TRP A 190 -13.04 -2.92 5.42
C TRP A 190 -11.95 -2.17 6.17
N GLU A 191 -11.85 -2.41 7.48
CA GLU A 191 -10.60 -2.16 8.19
C GLU A 191 -9.62 -3.28 7.84
N VAL A 192 -8.35 -2.95 7.66
CA VAL A 192 -7.28 -3.92 7.38
C VAL A 192 -6.08 -3.72 8.30
N THR A 193 -5.37 -4.81 8.54
CA THR A 193 -4.04 -4.81 9.17
C THR A 193 -3.02 -3.99 8.37
N HIS A 194 -1.80 -3.84 8.89
CA HIS A 194 -0.87 -2.86 8.37
C HIS A 194 -0.49 -3.09 6.90
N LEU A 195 -0.85 -2.14 6.04
CA LEU A 195 -0.52 -2.16 4.61
C LEU A 195 0.89 -1.66 4.30
N GLY A 196 1.53 -0.94 5.22
CA GLY A 196 2.76 -0.18 4.97
C GLY A 196 2.47 1.30 4.69
N GLY A 197 3.45 2.17 4.97
CA GLY A 197 3.33 3.61 4.76
C GLY A 197 2.46 4.33 5.80
N HIS A 198 2.54 3.96 7.08
CA HIS A 198 1.79 4.63 8.16
C HIS A 198 2.08 6.14 8.28
N ARG A 199 3.27 6.60 7.87
CA ARG A 199 3.58 8.04 7.75
C ARG A 199 2.80 8.72 6.62
N PHE A 200 2.13 7.98 5.77
CA PHE A 200 1.18 8.50 4.78
C PHE A 200 -0.28 8.23 5.19
N SER A 201 -0.55 7.97 6.47
CA SER A 201 -1.91 7.68 6.95
C SER A 201 -2.87 8.88 6.77
N PRO A 202 -4.17 8.67 6.50
CA PRO A 202 -4.82 7.38 6.23
C PRO A 202 -4.26 6.68 4.99
N THR A 203 -4.05 5.37 5.09
CA THR A 203 -3.63 4.55 3.94
C THR A 203 -4.74 3.60 3.55
N LEU A 204 -4.88 3.42 2.25
CA LEU A 204 -5.93 2.65 1.60
C LEU A 204 -5.30 1.72 0.56
N LEU A 205 -5.83 0.50 0.41
CA LEU A 205 -5.63 -0.33 -0.77
C LEU A 205 -7.00 -0.60 -1.38
N VAL A 206 -7.12 -0.45 -2.70
CA VAL A 206 -8.38 -0.73 -3.41
C VAL A 206 -8.23 -1.91 -4.35
N LEU A 207 -9.12 -2.89 -4.20
CA LEU A 207 -9.21 -4.08 -5.04
C LEU A 207 -10.42 -3.95 -5.99
N PRO A 208 -10.31 -4.47 -7.24
CA PRO A 208 -9.39 -5.54 -7.66
C PRO A 208 -8.01 -5.08 -8.17
N HIS A 209 -7.85 -3.82 -8.59
CA HIS A 209 -6.63 -3.40 -9.29
C HIS A 209 -5.38 -3.23 -8.40
N GLY A 210 -5.54 -3.18 -7.07
CA GLY A 210 -4.43 -3.20 -6.13
C GLY A 210 -3.65 -1.89 -6.03
N TYR A 211 -4.27 -0.75 -6.32
CA TYR A 211 -3.66 0.58 -6.10
C TYR A 211 -3.74 0.95 -4.62
N ALA A 212 -2.61 1.40 -4.10
CA ALA A 212 -2.50 1.92 -2.75
C ALA A 212 -2.51 3.45 -2.76
N TYR A 213 -3.12 4.03 -1.73
CA TYR A 213 -3.23 5.47 -1.56
C TYR A 213 -2.76 5.90 -0.17
N GLY A 214 -2.35 7.15 -0.05
CA GLY A 214 -1.94 7.80 1.19
C GLY A 214 -2.54 9.18 1.32
N ARG A 215 -2.64 9.65 2.57
CA ARG A 215 -3.23 10.95 2.94
C ARG A 215 -4.68 11.11 2.44
N VAL A 216 -5.39 10.01 2.27
CA VAL A 216 -6.72 10.02 1.64
C VAL A 216 -7.81 10.56 2.56
N GLU A 217 -8.76 11.24 1.96
CA GLU A 217 -9.99 11.69 2.58
C GLU A 217 -11.19 10.91 2.06
N ALA A 218 -12.33 10.98 2.77
CA ALA A 218 -13.52 10.21 2.43
C ALA A 218 -14.05 10.51 1.01
N HIS A 219 -13.98 11.77 0.55
CA HIS A 219 -14.42 12.14 -0.80
C HIS A 219 -13.54 11.49 -1.88
N THR A 220 -12.21 11.50 -1.67
CA THR A 220 -11.25 10.83 -2.56
C THR A 220 -11.51 9.32 -2.62
N VAL A 221 -11.86 8.68 -1.50
CA VAL A 221 -12.20 7.25 -1.52
C VAL A 221 -13.44 6.98 -2.36
N THR A 222 -14.47 7.82 -2.29
CA THR A 222 -15.66 7.70 -3.13
C THR A 222 -15.31 7.83 -4.62
N GLU A 223 -14.50 8.82 -4.98
CA GLU A 223 -14.01 9.00 -6.37
C GLU A 223 -13.20 7.80 -6.86
N VAL A 224 -12.31 7.27 -6.02
CA VAL A 224 -11.52 6.07 -6.33
C VAL A 224 -12.44 4.87 -6.56
N LEU A 225 -13.42 4.66 -5.69
CA LEU A 225 -14.36 3.53 -5.81
C LEU A 225 -15.21 3.62 -7.08
N HIS A 226 -15.69 4.82 -7.43
CA HIS A 226 -16.39 5.06 -8.68
C HIS A 226 -15.50 4.81 -9.89
N GLY A 227 -14.26 5.32 -9.87
CA GLY A 227 -13.28 5.08 -10.92
C GLY A 227 -13.05 3.58 -11.12
N VAL A 228 -12.87 2.80 -10.05
CA VAL A 228 -12.67 1.35 -10.15
C VAL A 228 -13.89 0.63 -10.75
N GLN A 229 -15.12 1.08 -10.46
CA GLN A 229 -16.32 0.53 -11.10
C GLN A 229 -16.34 0.77 -12.62
N GLU A 230 -15.72 1.85 -13.09
CA GLU A 230 -15.56 2.18 -14.50
C GLU A 230 -14.26 1.64 -15.11
N GLY A 231 -13.48 0.85 -14.36
CA GLY A 231 -12.19 0.33 -14.81
C GLY A 231 -11.08 1.39 -14.88
N ARG A 232 -11.18 2.47 -14.10
CA ARG A 232 -10.25 3.60 -14.05
C ARG A 232 -9.51 3.72 -12.71
N VAL A 233 -8.40 4.43 -12.71
CA VAL A 233 -7.58 4.75 -11.54
C VAL A 233 -7.51 6.26 -11.31
N VAL A 234 -7.71 6.69 -10.06
CA VAL A 234 -7.44 8.06 -9.63
C VAL A 234 -5.97 8.18 -9.24
N LEU A 235 -5.26 9.18 -9.77
CA LEU A 235 -3.83 9.38 -9.50
C LEU A 235 -3.56 10.19 -8.23
N GLN A 236 -4.48 11.08 -7.85
CA GLN A 236 -4.32 11.91 -6.65
C GLN A 236 -4.17 11.04 -5.40
N GLY A 237 -3.07 11.25 -4.66
CA GLY A 237 -2.77 10.46 -3.45
C GLY A 237 -2.35 9.02 -3.72
N CYS A 238 -2.20 8.61 -4.98
CA CYS A 238 -1.79 7.26 -5.35
C CYS A 238 -0.29 7.04 -5.05
N ARG A 239 0.00 5.91 -4.41
CA ARG A 239 1.36 5.48 -4.04
C ARG A 239 1.95 4.47 -5.02
N GLY A 240 1.10 3.90 -5.86
CA GLY A 240 1.44 2.89 -6.86
C GLY A 240 0.57 1.64 -6.77
N ARG A 241 0.62 0.83 -7.82
CA ARG A 241 0.04 -0.52 -7.84
C ARG A 241 0.93 -1.49 -7.06
N SER A 242 0.34 -2.26 -6.16
CA SER A 242 1.05 -3.26 -5.34
C SER A 242 1.76 -4.34 -6.15
N ALA A 243 1.35 -4.63 -7.39
CA ALA A 243 2.01 -5.59 -8.27
C ALA A 243 3.48 -5.25 -8.57
N TRP A 244 3.86 -3.98 -8.47
CA TRP A 244 5.19 -3.50 -8.89
C TRP A 244 6.07 -3.19 -7.70
N GLU A 245 7.37 -3.40 -7.86
CA GLU A 245 8.37 -2.84 -6.96
C GLU A 245 8.42 -1.30 -7.08
N ARG A 246 9.04 -0.66 -6.09
CA ARG A 246 9.08 0.80 -5.94
C ARG A 246 9.42 1.60 -7.22
N PRO A 247 10.49 1.28 -7.99
CA PRO A 247 10.77 2.01 -9.24
C PRO A 247 9.67 1.79 -10.29
N GLY A 248 9.11 0.58 -10.37
CA GLY A 248 8.00 0.27 -11.28
C GLY A 248 6.71 1.02 -10.94
N GLN A 249 6.38 1.12 -9.65
CA GLN A 249 5.28 1.96 -9.17
C GLN A 249 5.46 3.43 -9.57
N ALA A 250 6.66 3.97 -9.40
CA ALA A 250 6.93 5.36 -9.73
C ALA A 250 6.88 5.62 -11.24
N ALA A 251 7.47 4.71 -12.03
CA ALA A 251 7.48 4.80 -13.48
C ALA A 251 6.07 4.70 -14.08
N GLU A 252 5.26 3.75 -13.62
CA GLU A 252 3.90 3.56 -14.12
C GLU A 252 3.01 4.78 -13.83
N LEU A 253 3.09 5.35 -12.63
CA LEU A 253 2.36 6.59 -12.30
C LEU A 253 2.83 7.81 -13.10
N ALA A 254 4.13 7.89 -13.41
CA ALA A 254 4.67 8.97 -14.24
C ALA A 254 4.17 8.88 -15.68
N VAL A 255 4.10 7.68 -16.27
CA VAL A 255 3.52 7.49 -17.61
C VAL A 255 2.05 7.86 -17.64
N ARG A 256 1.25 7.46 -16.65
CA ARG A 256 -0.16 7.89 -16.54
C ARG A 256 -0.30 9.40 -16.49
N THR A 257 0.54 10.04 -15.68
CA THR A 257 0.52 11.51 -15.53
C THR A 257 0.89 12.20 -16.85
N ALA A 258 1.91 11.70 -17.56
CA ALA A 258 2.38 12.28 -18.81
C ALA A 258 1.40 12.10 -19.98
N THR A 259 0.62 11.01 -19.97
CA THR A 259 -0.28 10.64 -21.09
C THR A 259 -1.76 10.94 -20.82
N GLY A 260 -2.14 11.16 -19.56
CA GLY A 260 -3.53 11.24 -19.13
C GLY A 260 -4.22 9.87 -19.03
N GLU A 261 -3.48 8.77 -19.14
CA GLU A 261 -4.04 7.41 -19.14
C GLU A 261 -4.58 7.00 -17.75
N ASP A 262 -5.90 6.88 -17.65
CA ASP A 262 -6.60 6.55 -16.42
C ASP A 262 -7.23 5.16 -16.41
N ALA A 263 -7.22 4.40 -17.51
CA ALA A 263 -7.73 3.02 -17.50
C ALA A 263 -6.80 2.13 -16.68
N ALA A 264 -7.36 1.45 -15.69
CA ALA A 264 -6.61 0.69 -14.70
C ALA A 264 -5.75 -0.38 -15.38
N GLU A 265 -6.28 -1.14 -16.34
CA GLU A 265 -5.53 -2.23 -16.99
C GLU A 265 -4.71 -1.81 -18.21
N ALA A 266 -4.67 -0.52 -18.56
CA ALA A 266 -3.98 -0.06 -19.77
C ALA A 266 -2.45 -0.16 -19.69
N LEU A 267 -1.84 -0.03 -18.51
CA LEU A 267 -0.39 0.00 -18.36
C LEU A 267 0.15 -1.18 -17.56
N SER A 268 1.27 -1.75 -18.01
CA SER A 268 2.05 -2.77 -17.30
C SER A 268 3.53 -2.42 -17.26
N VAL A 269 4.20 -2.67 -16.14
CA VAL A 269 5.66 -2.65 -16.07
C VAL A 269 6.17 -3.98 -16.62
N VAL A 270 6.90 -3.94 -17.75
CA VAL A 270 7.36 -5.15 -18.45
C VAL A 270 8.84 -5.43 -18.26
N ARG A 271 9.62 -4.43 -17.83
CA ARG A 271 11.04 -4.57 -17.51
C ARG A 271 11.45 -3.53 -16.49
N THR A 272 12.29 -3.93 -15.55
CA THR A 272 13.04 -3.05 -14.64
C THR A 272 14.49 -3.48 -14.70
N ALA A 273 15.36 -2.63 -15.22
CA ALA A 273 16.80 -2.88 -15.35
C ALA A 273 17.59 -1.92 -14.46
N GLY A 274 18.74 -2.38 -13.96
CA GLY A 274 19.57 -1.64 -13.01
C GLY A 274 19.30 -1.98 -11.55
N ASP A 275 20.03 -1.33 -10.67
CA ASP A 275 20.00 -1.46 -9.21
C ASP A 275 20.05 -0.09 -8.55
N ALA A 276 19.92 -0.04 -7.22
CA ALA A 276 20.00 1.23 -6.52
C ALA A 276 21.38 1.89 -6.77
N PRO A 277 21.44 3.18 -7.12
CA PRO A 277 20.37 4.16 -6.97
C PRO A 277 19.62 4.48 -8.27
N ARG A 278 19.71 3.71 -9.36
CA ARG A 278 19.12 4.08 -10.65
C ARG A 278 18.59 2.91 -11.45
N TRP A 279 17.36 3.06 -11.93
CA TRP A 279 16.69 2.08 -12.78
C TRP A 279 16.22 2.66 -14.11
N GLU A 280 16.21 1.81 -15.12
CA GLU A 280 15.49 2.00 -16.36
C GLU A 280 14.29 1.06 -16.38
N VAL A 281 13.09 1.63 -16.36
CA VAL A 281 11.82 0.91 -16.31
C VAL A 281 11.12 1.04 -17.65
N THR A 282 10.74 -0.09 -18.24
CA THR A 282 9.88 -0.11 -19.43
C THR A 282 8.43 -0.32 -19.02
N VAL A 283 7.59 0.66 -19.35
CA VAL A 283 6.13 0.59 -19.17
C VAL A 283 5.50 0.38 -20.54
N ALA A 284 4.65 -0.64 -20.67
CA ALA A 284 3.93 -0.96 -21.89
C ALA A 284 2.46 -0.55 -21.75
N HIS A 285 1.89 0.00 -22.82
CA HIS A 285 0.45 0.16 -22.99
C HIS A 285 -0.15 -1.10 -23.61
N ALA A 286 -1.42 -1.37 -23.31
CA ALA A 286 -2.21 -2.40 -23.97
C ALA A 286 -2.41 -2.17 -25.48
N ASP A 287 -2.08 -0.98 -25.99
CA ASP A 287 -2.20 -0.63 -27.43
C ASP A 287 -0.89 -0.82 -28.20
N GLY A 288 0.17 -1.30 -27.53
CA GLY A 288 1.48 -1.55 -28.11
C GLY A 288 2.49 -0.40 -27.95
N ARG A 289 2.09 0.78 -27.47
CA ARG A 289 3.05 1.84 -27.10
C ARG A 289 3.88 1.44 -25.89
N HIS A 290 5.10 1.97 -25.82
CA HIS A 290 6.03 1.71 -24.72
C HIS A 290 6.71 3.00 -24.29
N TRP A 291 7.04 3.11 -23.02
CA TRP A 291 7.84 4.19 -22.45
C TRP A 291 9.03 3.61 -21.73
N GLU A 292 10.19 4.22 -21.93
CA GLU A 292 11.34 4.07 -21.06
C GLU A 292 11.32 5.20 -20.03
N VAL A 293 11.40 4.81 -18.76
CA VAL A 293 11.34 5.71 -17.62
C VAL A 293 12.60 5.53 -16.79
N VAL A 294 13.34 6.61 -16.59
CA VAL A 294 14.51 6.61 -15.71
C VAL A 294 14.06 7.02 -14.31
N VAL A 295 14.36 6.18 -13.32
CA VAL A 295 14.02 6.41 -11.91
C VAL A 295 15.29 6.39 -11.07
N ASP A 296 15.56 7.46 -10.33
CA ASP A 296 16.65 7.54 -9.36
C ASP A 296 16.12 7.40 -7.92
N GLN A 297 16.88 6.74 -7.05
CA GLN A 297 16.63 6.70 -5.62
C GLN A 297 17.25 7.90 -4.94
N GLY A 298 16.41 8.88 -4.60
CA GLY A 298 16.76 9.99 -3.72
C GLY A 298 16.55 9.66 -2.25
N VAL A 299 17.01 10.55 -1.36
CA VAL A 299 16.69 10.53 0.08
C VAL A 299 15.91 11.77 0.48
N SER A 300 14.90 11.61 1.32
CA SER A 300 14.08 12.71 1.82
C SER A 300 14.82 13.53 2.87
N SER A 301 14.95 14.84 2.64
CA SER A 301 15.58 15.81 3.56
C SER A 301 14.63 16.99 3.81
N PRO A 302 14.52 17.52 5.05
CA PRO A 302 15.28 17.18 6.26
C PRO A 302 14.92 15.79 6.87
N PRO A 303 15.73 15.23 7.78
CA PRO A 303 15.38 14.00 8.50
C PRO A 303 14.03 14.10 9.21
N ARG A 304 13.28 12.98 9.25
CA ARG A 304 11.91 12.91 9.78
C ARG A 304 11.61 11.55 10.42
N PRO A 305 10.59 11.44 11.28
CA PRO A 305 10.20 10.15 11.85
C PRO A 305 9.62 9.24 10.77
N GLU A 306 10.19 8.05 10.60
CA GLU A 306 9.64 7.06 9.66
C GLU A 306 8.45 6.30 10.24
N SER A 307 8.33 6.27 11.57
CA SER A 307 7.27 5.67 12.38
C SER A 307 6.99 6.52 13.62
N CYS A 308 5.76 6.48 14.13
CA CYS A 308 5.43 7.06 15.42
C CYS A 308 6.19 6.34 16.55
N GLY A 309 6.59 7.09 17.57
CA GLY A 309 7.27 6.55 18.76
C GLY A 309 8.77 6.27 18.56
N THR A 310 9.29 6.44 17.34
CA THR A 310 10.73 6.39 17.07
C THR A 310 11.37 7.75 17.37
N SER A 311 12.42 7.75 18.19
CA SER A 311 13.20 8.96 18.53
C SER A 311 14.28 9.30 17.50
N VAL A 312 14.69 8.31 16.70
CA VAL A 312 15.67 8.47 15.63
C VAL A 312 14.98 8.96 14.37
N LEU A 313 15.42 10.11 13.85
CA LEU A 313 14.96 10.64 12.57
C LEU A 313 15.74 9.98 11.43
N GLY A 314 15.02 9.54 10.38
CA GLY A 314 15.61 8.95 9.19
C GLY A 314 15.49 9.86 7.97
N THR A 315 16.10 9.44 6.87
CA THR A 315 15.98 10.08 5.55
C THR A 315 15.34 9.10 4.57
N PRO A 316 14.00 8.90 4.63
CA PRO A 316 13.35 7.87 3.84
C PRO A 316 13.69 8.01 2.35
N GLY A 317 14.06 6.89 1.73
CA GLY A 317 14.31 6.86 0.29
C GLY A 317 13.04 7.20 -0.49
N ARG A 318 13.18 7.98 -1.56
CA ARG A 318 12.10 8.33 -2.52
C ARG A 318 12.50 7.88 -3.93
N MET A 319 11.51 7.72 -4.79
CA MET A 319 11.71 7.36 -6.19
C MET A 319 11.48 8.62 -7.04
N ASP A 320 12.55 9.19 -7.55
CA ASP A 320 12.54 10.42 -8.35
C ASP A 320 12.56 10.03 -9.83
N VAL A 321 11.49 10.35 -10.57
CA VAL A 321 11.43 10.09 -12.01
C VAL A 321 12.19 11.19 -12.74
N VAL A 322 13.30 10.82 -13.38
CA VAL A 322 14.25 11.74 -14.03
C VAL A 322 13.88 11.98 -15.49
N ALA A 323 13.36 10.97 -16.17
CA ALA A 323 12.96 11.07 -17.57
C ALA A 323 11.82 10.10 -17.88
N VAL A 324 10.89 10.52 -18.74
CA VAL A 324 9.86 9.68 -19.36
C VAL A 324 9.98 9.87 -20.86
N ARG A 325 10.27 8.80 -21.61
CA ARG A 325 10.45 8.85 -23.06
C ARG A 325 9.61 7.77 -23.71
N GLU A 326 8.68 8.16 -24.58
CA GLU A 326 7.99 7.21 -25.43
C GLU A 326 8.98 6.59 -26.43
N LEU A 327 8.96 5.27 -26.51
CA LEU A 327 9.72 4.50 -27.48
C LEU A 327 8.93 4.51 -28.79
N THR A 328 9.29 5.42 -29.68
CA THR A 328 8.80 5.36 -31.05
C THR A 328 9.39 4.12 -31.71
N GLY A 329 8.54 3.21 -32.16
CA GLY A 329 8.98 2.06 -32.93
C GLY A 329 9.80 2.55 -34.11
N ALA A 330 11.03 2.04 -34.26
CA ALA A 330 11.66 2.06 -35.57
C ALA A 330 10.67 1.36 -36.50
N ALA A 331 10.02 2.12 -37.37
CA ALA A 331 9.23 1.56 -38.45
C ALA A 331 10.10 0.50 -39.10
N SER A 332 9.68 -0.76 -39.01
CA SER A 332 10.26 -1.85 -39.78
C SER A 332 10.04 -1.52 -41.26
N ARG A 333 10.99 -0.76 -41.83
CA ARG A 333 11.20 -0.69 -43.27
C ARG A 333 11.83 -2.02 -43.67
N GLY A 334 11.00 -2.93 -44.13
CA GLY A 334 11.35 -4.18 -44.78
C GLY A 334 10.22 -4.56 -45.70
#